data_AF-A0A1C6P547-F1
#
_entry.id   AF-A0A1C6P547-F1
#
_cell.length_a   1.000
_cell.length_b   1.000
_cell.length_c   1.000
_cell.angle_alpha   90.00
_cell.angle_beta   90.00
_cell.angle_gamma   90.00
#
_symmetry.space_group_name_H-M   'P 1'
#
loop_
_entity.id
_entity.type
_entity.pdbx_description
1 polymer ?
#
loop_
_entity_poly.entity_id
_entity_poly.type
_entity_poly.pdbx_seq_one_letter_code
_entity_poly.pdbx_strand_id
1 'polypeptide(L)'
;MQAGVLKSVRGDVRLLATDGSMRTAQSGDVVAPIDRIVTGPTTQDGGMLIALLQGSARMITGLIGKTHPDAVRVETPTAVISIRGTDFIVQADPQP
;
A
#
# COMPACT_ATOMS: atom_id res chain seq x y z
N MET A 1 5.24 -15.80 5.33
CA MET A 1 5.74 -15.34 4.01
C MET A 1 5.43 -13.86 3.88
N GLN A 2 6.40 -13.05 3.49
CA GLN A 2 6.27 -11.59 3.37
C GLN A 2 6.08 -11.20 1.91
N ALA A 3 5.10 -10.33 1.64
CA ALA A 3 4.88 -9.80 0.30
C ALA A 3 5.71 -8.55 0.03
N GLY A 4 5.93 -7.70 1.04
CA GLY A 4 6.70 -6.46 0.88
C GLY A 4 7.00 -5.75 2.18
N VAL A 5 7.64 -4.57 2.06
CA VAL A 5 7.88 -3.63 3.17
C VAL A 5 7.32 -2.25 2.84
N LEU A 6 6.74 -1.59 3.83
CA LEU A 6 6.45 -0.15 3.75
C LEU A 6 7.76 0.63 3.88
N LYS A 7 8.07 1.47 2.88
CA LYS A 7 9.29 2.28 2.87
C LYS A 7 9.07 3.68 3.43
N SER A 8 7.85 4.21 3.26
CA SER A 8 7.45 5.51 3.78
C SER A 8 5.95 5.52 4.00
N VAL A 9 5.53 6.12 5.11
CA VAL A 9 4.12 6.27 5.49
C VAL A 9 3.93 7.69 6.01
N ARG A 10 3.01 8.45 5.40
CA ARG A 10 2.64 9.80 5.82
C ARG A 10 1.13 9.96 5.83
N GLY A 11 0.57 10.36 6.97
CA GLY A 11 -0.88 10.50 7.17
C GLY A 11 -1.49 9.31 7.91
N ASP A 12 -2.84 9.26 7.97
CA ASP A 12 -3.56 8.14 8.55
C ASP A 12 -3.57 6.95 7.58
N VAL A 13 -2.70 5.99 7.86
CA VAL A 13 -2.59 4.74 7.13
C VAL A 13 -2.71 3.59 8.11
N ARG A 14 -3.58 2.63 7.80
CA ARG A 14 -3.79 1.42 8.59
C ARG A 14 -3.62 0.17 7.73
N LEU A 15 -2.96 -0.84 8.29
CA LEU A 15 -2.90 -2.19 7.77
C LEU A 15 -4.01 -3.00 8.44
N LEU A 16 -4.85 -3.62 7.62
CA LEU A 16 -5.84 -4.60 8.02
C LEU A 16 -5.31 -5.98 7.63
N ALA A 17 -4.94 -6.77 8.63
CA ALA A 17 -4.55 -8.15 8.45
C ALA A 17 -5.78 -9.05 8.22
N THR A 18 -5.55 -10.27 7.78
CA THR A 18 -6.63 -11.21 7.40
C THR A 18 -7.38 -11.81 8.57
N ASP A 19 -6.82 -11.70 9.77
CA ASP A 19 -7.52 -11.99 11.02
C ASP A 19 -8.47 -10.85 11.45
N GLY A 20 -8.56 -9.77 10.67
CA GLY A 20 -9.38 -8.61 10.95
C GLY A 20 -8.71 -7.57 11.85
N SER A 21 -7.48 -7.82 12.33
CA SER A 21 -6.76 -6.85 13.15
C SER A 21 -6.35 -5.63 12.33
N MET A 22 -6.57 -4.45 12.90
CA MET A 22 -6.14 -3.18 12.32
C MET A 22 -5.00 -2.58 13.14
N ARG A 23 -3.95 -2.17 12.45
CA ARG A 23 -2.82 -1.46 13.06
C ARG A 23 -2.40 -0.27 12.22
N THR A 24 -1.93 0.79 12.87
CA THR A 24 -1.34 1.94 12.17
C THR A 24 -0.09 1.47 11.44
N ALA A 25 0.00 1.82 10.18
CA ALA A 25 1.14 1.51 9.34
C ALA A 25 2.35 2.37 9.74
N GLN A 26 3.52 1.77 9.77
CA GLN A 26 4.79 2.42 10.02
C GLN A 26 5.82 2.08 8.95
N SER A 27 6.80 2.95 8.77
CA SER A 27 7.96 2.63 7.93
C SER A 27 8.69 1.41 8.48
N GLY A 28 9.03 0.46 7.61
CA GLY A 28 9.62 -0.82 7.98
C GLY A 28 8.59 -1.94 8.20
N ASP A 29 7.29 -1.64 8.20
CA ASP A 29 6.26 -2.67 8.36
C ASP A 29 6.32 -3.70 7.24
N VAL A 30 6.23 -4.96 7.67
CA VAL A 30 5.98 -6.09 6.77
C VAL A 30 4.53 -6.05 6.31
N VAL A 31 4.34 -6.17 4.99
CA VAL A 31 3.03 -6.37 4.35
C VAL A 31 2.93 -7.83 3.94
N ALA A 32 1.89 -8.52 4.39
CA ALA A 32 1.59 -9.90 3.98
C ALA A 32 0.81 -9.93 2.64
N PRO A 33 0.82 -11.06 1.89
CA PRO A 33 0.24 -11.14 0.53
C PRO A 33 -1.27 -10.89 0.40
N ILE A 34 -1.97 -10.75 1.52
CA ILE A 34 -3.42 -10.59 1.57
C ILE A 34 -3.82 -9.46 2.53
N ASP A 35 -2.83 -8.70 3.03
CA ASP A 35 -3.08 -7.53 3.85
C ASP A 35 -3.76 -6.44 3.01
N ARG A 36 -4.74 -5.79 3.62
CA ARG A 36 -5.41 -4.63 3.04
C ARG A 36 -4.82 -3.37 3.64
N ILE A 37 -4.56 -2.40 2.78
CA ILE A 37 -4.04 -1.11 3.19
C ILE A 37 -5.14 -0.08 3.06
N VAL A 38 -5.42 0.63 4.16
CA VAL A 38 -6.54 1.57 4.29
C VAL A 38 -6.00 2.93 4.67
N THR A 39 -6.33 3.96 3.91
CA THR A 39 -5.99 5.34 4.26
C THR A 39 -7.22 6.11 4.74
N GLY A 40 -7.05 6.99 5.75
CA GLY A 40 -8.12 7.80 6.32
C GLY A 40 -8.65 8.90 5.37
N PRO A 41 -9.91 9.37 5.57
CA PRO A 41 -10.56 10.34 4.69
C PRO A 41 -10.04 11.78 4.82
N THR A 42 -9.27 12.10 5.87
CA THR A 42 -8.83 13.47 6.20
C THR A 42 -7.46 13.85 5.64
N THR A 43 -6.77 12.93 4.97
CA THR A 43 -5.42 13.19 4.44
C THR A 43 -5.52 13.79 3.05
N GLN A 44 -5.60 15.12 2.98
CA GLN A 44 -5.37 15.84 1.72
C GLN A 44 -3.89 15.75 1.32
N ASP A 45 -2.96 15.81 2.28
CA ASP A 45 -1.50 15.75 2.07
C ASP A 45 -0.86 14.47 2.65
N GLY A 46 -1.43 13.31 2.31
CA GLY A 46 -0.89 11.99 2.70
C GLY A 46 -0.12 11.33 1.56
N GLY A 47 0.82 10.44 1.89
CA GLY A 47 1.58 9.70 0.88
C GLY A 47 2.14 8.40 1.41
N MET A 48 2.27 7.41 0.53
CA MET A 48 2.75 6.08 0.86
C MET A 48 3.62 5.51 -0.24
N LEU A 49 4.73 4.88 0.17
CA LEU A 49 5.58 4.08 -0.70
C LEU A 49 5.68 2.64 -0.16
N ILE A 50 5.36 1.68 -1.01
CA ILE A 50 5.49 0.24 -0.73
C ILE A 50 6.47 -0.38 -1.71
N ALA A 51 7.38 -1.21 -1.18
CA ALA A 51 8.18 -2.13 -1.97
C ALA A 51 7.60 -3.55 -1.83
N LEU A 52 6.97 -4.07 -2.88
CA LEU A 52 6.40 -5.41 -2.93
C LEU A 52 7.38 -6.37 -3.59
N LEU A 53 7.96 -7.29 -2.85
CA LEU A 53 8.96 -8.25 -3.31
C LEU A 53 8.33 -9.40 -4.12
N GLN A 54 7.17 -9.91 -3.70
CA GLN A 54 6.42 -10.99 -4.35
C GLN A 54 5.00 -11.07 -3.79
N GLY A 55 4.08 -11.69 -4.53
CA GLY A 55 2.69 -11.87 -4.12
C GLY A 55 1.80 -10.70 -4.52
N SER A 56 0.63 -10.57 -3.88
CA SER A 56 -0.33 -9.51 -4.19
C SER A 56 -0.58 -8.58 -3.00
N ALA A 57 -1.06 -7.37 -3.28
CA ALA A 57 -1.50 -6.42 -2.29
C ALA A 57 -2.76 -5.71 -2.79
N ARG A 58 -3.75 -5.53 -1.92
CA ARG A 58 -4.94 -4.73 -2.22
C ARG A 58 -4.91 -3.45 -1.40
N MET A 59 -5.01 -2.32 -2.08
CA MET A 59 -4.92 -1.02 -1.41
C MET A 59 -6.16 -0.18 -1.71
N ILE A 60 -6.67 0.46 -0.65
CA ILE A 60 -7.76 1.43 -0.70
C ILE A 60 -7.23 2.78 -0.19
N THR A 61 -6.97 3.70 -1.12
CA THR A 61 -6.25 4.97 -0.90
C THR A 61 -7.16 6.17 -0.62
N GLY A 62 -8.47 5.96 -0.49
CA GLY A 62 -9.40 6.97 0.00
C GLY A 62 -9.28 8.32 -0.73
N LEU A 63 -9.20 9.42 0.02
CA LEU A 63 -9.13 10.76 -0.57
C LEU A 63 -7.78 11.04 -1.26
N ILE A 64 -6.67 10.50 -0.75
CA ILE A 64 -5.31 10.69 -1.30
C ILE A 64 -5.27 10.27 -2.77
N GLY A 65 -5.78 9.08 -3.10
CA GLY A 65 -5.80 8.59 -4.49
C GLY A 65 -6.72 9.37 -5.44
N LYS A 66 -7.63 10.19 -4.90
CA LYS A 66 -8.49 11.09 -5.69
C LYS A 66 -7.85 12.47 -5.88
N THR A 67 -7.26 13.04 -4.84
CA THR A 67 -6.76 14.43 -4.87
C THR A 67 -5.29 14.52 -5.28
N HIS A 68 -4.46 13.55 -4.88
CA HIS A 68 -3.01 13.52 -5.09
C HIS A 68 -2.57 12.10 -5.50
N PRO A 69 -2.91 11.65 -6.73
CA PRO A 69 -2.61 10.29 -7.20
C PRO A 69 -1.10 9.99 -7.25
N ASP A 70 -0.26 11.02 -7.42
CA ASP A 70 1.21 10.95 -7.38
C ASP A 70 1.77 10.68 -5.98
N ALA A 71 1.00 10.93 -4.92
CA ALA A 71 1.38 10.63 -3.55
C ALA A 71 1.25 9.14 -3.19
N VAL A 72 0.66 8.32 -4.07
CA VAL A 72 0.60 6.86 -3.90
C VAL A 72 1.50 6.18 -4.91
N ARG A 73 2.48 5.43 -4.41
CA ARG A 73 3.44 4.72 -5.24
C ARG A 73 3.65 3.31 -4.74
N VAL A 74 3.58 2.35 -5.67
CA VAL A 74 3.93 0.95 -5.41
C VAL A 74 5.08 0.58 -6.33
N GLU A 75 6.14 0.05 -5.73
CA GLU A 75 7.32 -0.45 -6.43
C GLU A 75 7.36 -1.97 -6.27
N THR A 76 7.47 -2.67 -7.39
CA THR A 76 7.74 -4.11 -7.45
C THR A 76 9.05 -4.33 -8.20
N PRO A 77 9.75 -5.47 -8.02
CA PRO A 77 10.94 -5.81 -8.78
C PRO A 77 10.74 -5.72 -10.30
N THR A 78 9.51 -5.96 -10.76
CA THR A 78 9.14 -6.04 -12.17
C THR A 78 8.48 -4.77 -12.72
N ALA A 79 7.95 -3.87 -11.87
CA ALA A 79 7.33 -2.62 -12.32
C ALA A 79 7.12 -1.58 -11.19
N VAL A 80 7.08 -0.30 -11.58
CA VAL A 80 6.50 0.77 -10.76
C VAL A 80 5.06 1.00 -11.19
N ILE A 81 4.11 0.96 -10.25
CA ILE A 81 2.69 1.14 -10.54
C ILE A 81 2.25 2.52 -10.04
N SER A 82 1.71 3.32 -10.97
CA SER A 82 1.05 4.59 -10.67
C SER A 82 -0.45 4.38 -10.58
N ILE A 83 -1.09 4.98 -9.56
CA ILE A 83 -2.48 4.72 -9.22
C ILE A 83 -3.36 5.90 -9.63
N ARG A 84 -4.51 5.60 -10.22
CA ARG A 84 -5.56 6.57 -10.51
C ARG A 84 -6.87 6.13 -9.88
N GLY A 85 -7.34 6.85 -8.85
CA GLY A 85 -8.55 6.49 -8.11
C GLY A 85 -8.24 5.83 -6.76
N THR A 86 -9.19 5.04 -6.22
CA THR A 86 -9.21 4.68 -4.79
C THR A 86 -9.10 3.21 -4.45
N ASP A 87 -9.21 2.29 -5.40
CA ASP A 87 -9.09 0.84 -5.16
C ASP A 87 -8.36 0.20 -6.34
N PHE A 88 -7.29 -0.53 -6.05
CA PHE A 88 -6.51 -1.24 -7.04
C PHE A 88 -5.81 -2.45 -6.39
N ILE A 89 -5.48 -3.42 -7.23
CA ILE A 89 -4.76 -4.62 -6.83
C ILE A 89 -3.40 -4.60 -7.54
N VAL A 90 -2.35 -4.83 -6.78
CA VAL A 90 -1.00 -5.04 -7.30
C VAL A 90 -0.65 -6.50 -7.15
N GLN A 91 -0.08 -7.09 -8.20
CA GLN A 91 0.52 -8.41 -8.17
C GLN A 91 1.96 -8.31 -8.67
N ALA A 92 2.88 -8.89 -7.92
CA ALA A 92 4.27 -9.06 -8.28
C ALA A 92 4.60 -10.54 -8.27
N ASP A 93 4.96 -11.08 -9.43
CA ASP A 93 5.44 -12.45 -9.51
C ASP A 93 6.92 -12.50 -9.09
N PRO A 94 7.37 -13.57 -8.40
CA PRO A 94 8.78 -13.74 -8.06
C PRO A 94 9.64 -13.70 -9.33
N GLN A 95 10.69 -12.90 -9.33
CA GLN A 95 11.64 -12.93 -10.44
C GLN A 95 12.44 -14.24 -10.36
N PRO A 96 12.50 -15.03 -11.45
CA PRO A 96 13.20 -16.33 -11.48
C PRO A 96 14.71 -16.19 -11.27
#